data_AF-A0A565ALY2-F1
#
_entry.id   AF-A0A565ALY2-F1
#
_cell.length_a   1.000
_cell.length_b   1.000
_cell.length_c   1.000
_cell.angle_alpha   90.00
_cell.angle_beta   90.00
_cell.angle_gamma   90.00
#
_symmetry.space_group_name_H-M   'P 1'
#
loop_
_entity.id
_entity.type
_entity.pdbx_description
1 polymer ?
#
loop_
_entity_poly.entity_id
_entity_poly.type
_entity_poly.pdbx_seq_one_letter_code
_entity_poly.pdbx_strand_id
1 'polypeptide(L)'
;MDEQRSKAVTEAFVKLHKGLFIYRDLRLVQWDCLLRRALSALEVEHIDIKERTPMKVSGYEKLVEFGFITSFAYPLERGEGQFVVVASTRVETKQCSVIPPLLYIPMTQDTSIFTASLLGIHSMC
;
A
#
# COMPACT_ATOMS: atom_id res chain seq x y z
N MET A 1 12.35 25.79 17.13
CA MET A 1 11.05 25.80 17.83
C MET A 1 11.16 26.72 19.01
N ASP A 2 10.46 27.85 18.98
CA ASP A 2 10.35 28.83 20.06
C ASP A 2 9.17 28.49 21.00
N GLU A 3 9.25 28.95 22.24
CA GLU A 3 8.30 28.60 23.28
C GLU A 3 6.88 29.11 22.96
N GLN A 4 6.78 30.29 22.36
CA GLN A 4 5.50 30.91 22.00
C GLN A 4 4.74 30.08 20.96
N ARG A 5 5.39 29.67 19.86
CA ARG A 5 4.75 28.83 18.83
C ARG A 5 4.42 27.43 19.33
N SER A 6 5.27 26.87 20.20
CA SER A 6 5.03 25.55 20.80
C SER A 6 3.77 25.54 21.68
N LYS A 7 3.54 26.61 22.45
CA LYS A 7 2.30 26.80 23.23
C LYS A 7 1.07 26.90 22.31
N ALA A 8 1.15 27.67 21.23
CA ALA A 8 0.06 27.82 20.28
C ALA A 8 -0.35 26.49 19.60
N VAL A 9 0.62 25.69 19.16
CA VAL A 9 0.36 24.36 18.55
C VAL A 9 -0.29 23.42 19.57
N THR A 10 0.18 23.42 20.81
CA THR A 10 -0.38 22.59 21.88
C THR A 10 -1.83 22.97 22.18
N GLU A 11 -2.13 24.27 22.29
CA GLU A 11 -3.48 24.75 22.52
C GLU A 11 -4.42 24.38 21.36
N ALA A 12 -3.98 24.55 20.11
CA ALA A 12 -4.75 24.18 18.93
C ALA A 12 -5.06 22.67 18.91
N PHE A 13 -4.06 21.83 19.20
CA PHE A 13 -4.23 20.38 19.27
C PHE A 13 -5.27 19.97 20.33
N VAL A 14 -5.19 20.55 21.53
CA VAL A 14 -6.15 20.28 22.62
C VAL A 14 -7.57 20.72 22.24
N LYS A 15 -7.72 21.89 21.59
CA LYS A 15 -9.03 22.36 21.11
C LYS A 15 -9.64 21.41 20.08
N LEU A 16 -8.85 20.96 19.10
CA LEU A 16 -9.31 20.03 18.08
C LEU A 16 -9.69 18.66 18.67
N HIS A 17 -8.93 18.17 19.66
CA HIS A 17 -9.24 16.92 20.34
C HIS A 17 -10.54 17.01 21.15
N LYS A 18 -10.72 18.09 21.91
CA LYS A 18 -11.97 18.34 22.67
C LYS A 18 -13.18 18.52 21.76
N GLY A 19 -12.98 19.07 20.55
CA GLY A 19 -14.02 19.21 19.52
C GLY A 19 -14.29 17.93 18.71
N LEU A 20 -13.64 16.80 19.03
CA LEU A 20 -13.77 15.52 18.32
C LEU A 20 -13.37 15.57 16.83
N PHE A 21 -12.55 16.54 16.42
CA PHE A 21 -12.05 16.64 15.04
C PHE A 21 -10.81 15.77 14.78
N ILE A 22 -10.05 15.45 15.83
CA ILE A 22 -8.89 14.57 15.76
C ILE A 22 -9.07 13.38 16.71
N TYR A 23 -8.65 12.21 16.27
CA TYR A 23 -8.74 10.96 17.02
C TYR A 23 -7.55 10.06 16.69
N ARG A 24 -7.33 9.02 17.50
CA ARG A 24 -6.30 8.00 17.27
C ARG A 24 -6.99 6.67 16.96
N ASP A 25 -6.63 6.07 15.85
CA ASP A 25 -7.13 4.76 15.43
C ASP A 25 -6.06 4.02 14.62
N LEU A 26 -6.21 2.72 14.47
CA LEU A 26 -5.40 1.90 13.59
C LEU A 26 -5.92 2.07 12.16
N ARG A 27 -5.15 2.84 11.39
CA ARG A 27 -5.36 3.04 9.97
C ARG A 27 -4.10 2.71 9.23
N LEU A 28 -4.29 2.42 7.96
CA LEU A 28 -3.20 2.11 7.06
C LEU A 28 -2.57 3.44 6.63
N VAL A 29 -1.25 3.54 6.79
CA VAL A 29 -0.51 4.79 6.57
C VAL A 29 0.53 4.59 5.49
N GLN A 30 0.86 5.68 4.80
CA GLN A 30 2.06 5.72 3.97
C GLN A 30 3.27 5.80 4.90
N TRP A 31 4.22 4.89 4.72
CA TRP A 31 5.41 4.77 5.56
C TRP A 31 6.67 4.90 4.70
N ASP A 32 7.58 5.77 5.14
CA ASP A 32 8.89 5.94 4.53
C ASP A 32 9.92 5.05 5.26
N CYS A 33 10.52 4.10 4.55
CA CYS A 33 11.51 3.17 5.10
C CYS A 33 12.85 3.85 5.45
N LEU A 34 13.22 4.91 4.74
CA LEU A 34 14.45 5.66 5.00
C LEU A 34 14.34 6.56 6.22
N LEU A 35 13.29 7.39 6.23
CA LEU A 35 13.06 8.36 7.31
C LEU A 35 12.45 7.71 8.55
N ARG A 36 11.93 6.48 8.41
CA ARG A 36 11.27 5.71 9.48
C ARG A 36 10.14 6.51 10.14
N ARG A 37 9.29 7.10 9.30
CA ARG A 37 8.14 7.90 9.74
C ARG A 37 6.93 7.70 8.82
N ALA A 38 5.75 7.94 9.37
CA ALA A 38 4.54 8.06 8.57
C ALA A 38 4.55 9.38 7.79
N LEU A 39 4.14 9.33 6.53
CA LEU A 39 3.96 10.49 5.67
C LEU A 39 2.47 10.78 5.47
N SER A 40 2.16 12.06 5.26
CA SER A 40 0.81 12.47 4.87
C SER A 40 0.61 12.27 3.36
N ALA A 41 -0.64 12.07 2.93
CA ALA A 41 -0.97 11.86 1.52
C ALA A 41 -0.49 12.98 0.59
N LEU A 42 -0.43 14.22 1.10
CA LEU A 42 0.05 15.38 0.34
C LEU A 42 1.58 15.44 0.22
N GLU A 43 2.31 14.73 1.08
CA GLU A 43 3.78 14.62 0.99
C GLU A 43 4.21 13.53 -0.01
N VAL A 44 3.27 12.73 -0.53
CA VAL A 44 3.57 11.61 -1.42
C VAL A 44 3.27 11.97 -2.88
N GLU A 45 4.33 12.00 -3.68
CA GLU A 45 4.26 12.17 -5.12
C GLU A 45 4.04 10.81 -5.81
N HIS A 46 3.07 10.77 -6.74
CA HIS A 46 2.74 9.57 -7.50
C HIS A 46 3.35 9.69 -8.89
N ILE A 47 4.18 8.71 -9.27
CA ILE A 47 4.85 8.67 -10.57
C ILE A 47 4.30 7.47 -11.34
N ASP A 48 3.66 7.74 -12.48
CA ASP A 48 3.12 6.71 -13.36
C ASP A 48 4.22 6.13 -14.26
N ILE A 49 4.41 4.81 -14.16
CA ILE A 49 5.42 4.07 -14.94
C ILE A 49 4.67 3.18 -15.94
N LYS A 50 4.79 3.48 -17.23
CA LYS A 50 4.06 2.76 -18.31
C LYS A 50 4.81 1.53 -18.82
N GLU A 51 6.13 1.55 -18.76
CA GLU A 51 7.00 0.52 -19.35
C GLU A 51 7.97 -0.02 -18.31
N ARG A 52 8.55 -1.20 -18.60
CA ARG A 52 9.53 -1.82 -17.72
C ARG A 52 10.78 -0.94 -17.62
N THR A 53 10.95 -0.31 -16.46
CA THR A 53 11.96 0.73 -16.24
C THR A 53 12.77 0.42 -14.99
N PRO A 54 14.11 0.32 -15.08
CA PRO A 54 14.97 0.24 -13.90
C PRO A 54 15.05 1.61 -13.23
N MET A 55 14.71 1.69 -11.94
CA MET A 55 14.72 2.91 -11.16
C MET A 55 15.61 2.77 -9.93
N LYS A 56 16.31 3.85 -9.58
CA LYS A 56 17.06 3.93 -8.33
C LYS A 56 16.09 4.29 -7.20
N VAL A 57 15.94 3.40 -6.23
CA VAL A 57 15.14 3.67 -5.02
C VAL A 57 16.07 4.17 -3.93
N SER A 58 15.68 5.25 -3.27
CA SER A 58 16.42 5.80 -2.15
C SER A 58 16.53 4.73 -1.03
N GLY A 59 17.75 4.40 -0.63
CA GLY A 59 18.04 3.34 0.35
C GLY A 59 18.50 2.01 -0.25
N TYR A 60 18.42 1.85 -1.57
CA TYR A 60 18.90 0.68 -2.27
C TYR A 60 20.14 1.02 -3.10
N GLU A 61 21.18 0.20 -3.00
CA GLU A 61 22.39 0.34 -3.85
C GLU A 61 22.15 -0.13 -5.28
N LYS A 62 21.25 -1.12 -5.44
CA LYS A 62 20.93 -1.74 -6.73
C LYS A 62 19.72 -1.05 -7.36
N LEU A 63 19.72 -1.00 -8.69
CA LEU A 63 18.56 -0.58 -9.47
C LEU A 63 17.44 -1.62 -9.31
N VAL A 64 16.23 -1.15 -9.05
CA VAL A 64 15.03 -1.98 -8.91
C VAL A 64 14.19 -1.80 -10.17
N GLU A 65 13.76 -2.91 -10.76
CA GLU A 65 12.91 -2.88 -11.95
C GLU A 65 11.44 -2.66 -11.57
N PHE A 66 10.81 -1.68 -12.20
CA PHE A 66 9.37 -1.40 -12.09
C PHE A 66 8.70 -1.51 -13.45
N GLY A 67 7.36 -1.57 -13.48
CA GLY A 67 6.58 -1.54 -14.73
C GLY A 67 6.40 -2.91 -15.42
N PHE A 68 6.48 -4.01 -14.67
CA PHE A 68 6.07 -5.33 -15.14
C PHE A 68 5.07 -5.96 -14.16
N ILE A 69 4.21 -6.83 -14.66
CA ILE A 69 3.22 -7.57 -13.85
C ILE A 69 3.55 -9.05 -13.90
N THR A 70 3.51 -9.72 -12.74
CA THR A 70 3.76 -11.16 -12.63
C THR A 70 2.45 -11.88 -12.35
N SER A 71 2.13 -12.86 -13.18
CA SER A 71 0.95 -13.72 -13.02
C SER A 71 1.32 -15.03 -12.33
N PHE A 72 0.48 -15.49 -11.41
CA PHE A 72 0.66 -16.74 -10.66
C PHE A 72 -0.71 -17.38 -10.38
N ALA A 73 -0.73 -18.71 -10.34
CA ALA A 73 -1.96 -19.49 -10.25
C ALA A 73 -2.07 -20.17 -8.88
N TYR A 74 -3.22 -20.02 -8.22
CA TYR A 74 -3.55 -20.77 -7.00
C TYR A 74 -4.56 -21.88 -7.32
N PRO A 75 -4.31 -23.12 -6.88
CA PRO A 75 -5.27 -24.21 -7.05
C PRO A 75 -6.50 -24.00 -6.18
N LEU A 76 -7.68 -24.38 -6.69
CA LEU A 76 -8.95 -24.32 -5.95
C LEU A 76 -9.21 -25.64 -5.21
N GLU A 77 -9.70 -25.56 -3.96
CA GLU A 77 -9.99 -26.75 -3.16
C GLU A 77 -11.15 -27.59 -3.69
N ARG A 78 -12.18 -26.97 -4.28
CA ARG A 78 -13.38 -27.65 -4.80
C ARG A 78 -13.44 -27.78 -6.32
N GLY A 79 -12.38 -27.36 -7.02
CA GLY A 79 -12.32 -27.43 -8.48
C GLY A 79 -11.18 -28.35 -8.90
N GLU A 80 -11.50 -29.57 -9.33
CA GLU A 80 -10.52 -30.53 -9.87
C GLU A 80 -9.75 -29.90 -11.03
N GLY A 81 -8.48 -29.52 -10.78
CA GLY A 81 -7.62 -28.91 -11.80
C GLY A 81 -7.96 -27.46 -12.18
N GLN A 82 -8.82 -26.77 -11.42
CA GLN A 82 -9.12 -25.36 -11.66
C GLN A 82 -8.19 -24.46 -10.86
N PHE A 83 -7.75 -23.37 -11.50
CA PHE A 83 -6.82 -22.41 -10.92
C PHE A 83 -7.38 -21.00 -11.01
N VAL A 84 -7.10 -20.19 -9.99
CA VAL A 84 -7.30 -18.74 -10.02
C VAL A 84 -5.98 -18.10 -10.37
N VAL A 85 -5.92 -17.43 -11.53
CA VAL A 85 -4.76 -16.67 -11.96
C VAL A 85 -4.86 -15.26 -11.38
N VAL A 86 -3.88 -14.91 -10.55
CA VAL A 86 -3.74 -13.58 -9.95
C VAL A 86 -2.53 -12.90 -10.57
N ALA A 87 -2.68 -11.62 -10.95
CA ALA A 87 -1.61 -10.79 -11.45
C ALA A 87 -1.25 -9.72 -10.40
N SER A 88 0.04 -9.58 -10.09
CA SER A 88 0.53 -8.56 -9.14
C SER A 88 1.82 -7.93 -9.63
N THR A 89 1.99 -6.64 -9.37
CA THR A 89 3.25 -5.91 -9.55
C THR A 89 4.20 -6.09 -8.36
N ARG A 90 3.69 -6.58 -7.22
CA ARG A 90 4.45 -6.84 -5.98
C ARG A 90 4.36 -8.31 -5.63
N VAL A 91 5.43 -9.05 -5.91
CA VAL A 91 5.49 -10.51 -5.73
C VAL A 91 5.92 -10.90 -4.32
N GLU A 92 6.66 -10.03 -3.65
CA GLU A 92 7.12 -10.19 -2.27
C GLU A 92 5.93 -10.17 -1.29
N THR A 93 4.83 -9.50 -1.64
CA THR A 93 3.64 -9.42 -0.78
C THR A 93 2.71 -10.62 -0.91
N LYS A 94 3.01 -11.61 -1.77
CA LYS A 94 2.17 -12.80 -1.97
C LYS A 94 1.91 -13.57 -0.69
N GLN A 95 2.91 -13.66 0.19
CA GLN A 95 2.79 -14.39 1.45
C GLN A 95 1.75 -13.77 2.40
N CYS A 96 1.42 -12.50 2.20
CA CYS A 96 0.43 -11.80 3.00
C CYS A 96 -0.98 -11.82 2.38
N SER A 97 -1.15 -12.41 1.19
CA SER A 97 -2.46 -12.50 0.55
C SER A 97 -3.39 -13.38 1.38
N VAL A 98 -4.40 -12.76 1.98
CA VAL A 98 -5.52 -13.46 2.64
C VAL A 98 -6.56 -13.74 1.57
N ILE A 99 -6.30 -14.71 0.69
CA ILE A 99 -7.34 -15.24 -0.20
C ILE A 99 -8.09 -16.28 0.61
N PRO A 100 -9.30 -16.00 1.13
CA PRO A 100 -10.08 -17.02 1.82
C PRO A 100 -10.47 -18.10 0.79
N PRO A 101 -10.36 -19.39 1.13
CA PRO A 101 -10.67 -20.49 0.21
C PRO A 101 -12.15 -20.58 -0.24
N LEU A 102 -13.03 -19.64 0.14
CA LEU A 102 -14.49 -19.83 0.07
C LEU A 102 -15.33 -18.69 -0.54
N LEU A 103 -14.74 -17.65 -1.14
CA LEU A 103 -15.55 -16.59 -1.79
C LEU A 103 -15.24 -16.50 -3.29
N TYR A 104 -15.95 -17.32 -4.06
CA TYR A 104 -16.00 -17.25 -5.51
C TYR A 104 -17.25 -16.45 -5.91
N ILE A 105 -17.06 -15.22 -6.38
CA ILE A 105 -18.05 -14.54 -7.24
C ILE A 105 -17.53 -14.76 -8.67
N PRO A 106 -18.37 -15.22 -9.62
CA PRO A 106 -17.94 -15.38 -11.00
C PRO A 106 -17.55 -14.01 -11.58
N MET A 107 -16.25 -13.79 -11.83
CA MET A 107 -15.80 -12.62 -12.57
C MET A 107 -16.16 -12.79 -14.04
N THR A 108 -17.20 -12.08 -14.47
CA THR A 108 -17.43 -11.73 -15.88
C THR A 108 -16.21 -11.00 -16.44
N GLN A 109 -15.82 -11.41 -17.64
CA GLN A 109 -14.74 -10.82 -18.42
C GLN A 109 -15.09 -9.38 -18.79
N ASP A 110 -14.75 -8.42 -17.94
CA ASP A 110 -14.60 -7.03 -18.37
C ASP A 110 -13.25 -6.51 -17.88
N THR A 111 -12.30 -6.52 -18.81
CA THR A 111 -11.01 -5.84 -18.73
C THR A 111 -11.23 -4.32 -18.71
N SER A 112 -11.70 -3.79 -17.61
CA SER A 112 -11.51 -2.38 -17.26
C SER A 112 -11.85 -2.21 -15.79
N ILE A 113 -11.05 -1.42 -15.08
CA ILE A 113 -11.26 -0.99 -13.69
C ILE A 113 -10.89 -2.06 -12.64
N PHE A 114 -9.62 -2.13 -12.24
CA PHE A 114 -9.29 -2.57 -10.88
C PHE A 114 -8.13 -1.75 -10.32
N THR A 115 -8.49 -0.59 -9.76
CA THR A 115 -7.68 0.14 -8.79
C THR A 115 -7.46 -0.75 -7.57
N ALA A 116 -6.30 -1.37 -7.46
CA ALA A 116 -5.83 -1.93 -6.20
C ALA A 116 -5.24 -0.78 -5.36
N SER A 117 -6.04 -0.24 -4.43
CA SER A 117 -5.56 0.70 -3.42
C SER A 117 -4.46 0.04 -2.60
N LEU A 118 -3.25 0.51 -2.85
CA LEU A 118 -2.00 0.08 -2.28
C LEU A 118 -1.90 0.69 -0.88
N LEU A 119 -2.13 -0.11 0.14
CA LEU A 119 -2.03 0.35 1.51
C LEU A 119 -1.38 -0.78 2.32
N GLY A 120 -0.33 -0.40 3.05
CA GLY A 120 0.92 -1.12 3.14
C GLY A 120 0.97 -2.40 3.97
N ILE A 121 1.78 -3.33 3.48
CA ILE A 121 2.55 -4.24 4.34
C ILE A 121 3.95 -4.29 3.73
N HIS A 122 4.83 -3.41 4.21
CA HIS A 122 6.26 -3.65 4.15
C HIS A 122 6.59 -4.44 5.42
N SER A 123 6.49 -5.77 5.30
CA SER A 123 7.29 -6.66 6.14
C SER A 123 8.64 -6.76 5.45
N MET A 124 9.71 -6.67 6.23
CA MET A 124 11.10 -6.42 5.82
C MET A 124 11.38 -4.91 5.74
N CYS A 125 12.10 -4.41 6.76
CA CYS A 125 12.81 -3.13 6.70
C CYS A 125 13.58 -2.95 5.39
#